data_AF-A0A2N3E379-F1
#
_entry.id   AF-A0A2N3E379-F1
#
_cell.length_a   1.000
_cell.length_b   1.000
_cell.length_c   1.000
_cell.angle_alpha   90.00
_cell.angle_beta   90.00
_cell.angle_gamma   90.00
#
_symmetry.space_group_name_H-M   'P 1'
#
loop_
_entity.id
_entity.type
_entity.pdbx_description
1 polymer ?
#
loop_
_entity_poly.entity_id
_entity_poly.type
_entity_poly.pdbx_seq_one_letter_code
_entity_poly.pdbx_strand_id
1 'polypeptide(L)'
;MAEHRIVIVMLRQPRLEDPNEMRTDPLWEFGSFGCTGCHRKNLMNPKKLTEHNGARFAFAQNGQLGIKLVHVTPPVRMLHHGMFGEATWVPSAMPLRYDSAPTLVNNFGASDVPSLIHMISDVRRGSPVAQFASKFRSRRQPLPDHIGRELLEVYNRFRADGAAVAEGYEDALPYPPPRIDADREATYRRLRNSGI
;
A
#
# COMPACT_ATOMS: atom_id res chain seq x y z
N MET A 1 24.31 -0.33 -9.92
CA MET A 1 23.49 -0.47 -8.70
C MET A 1 22.04 -0.48 -9.13
N ALA A 2 21.24 -1.45 -8.68
CA ALA A 2 19.82 -1.49 -9.06
C ALA A 2 19.09 -0.27 -8.47
N GLU A 3 18.45 0.50 -9.34
CA GLU A 3 17.62 1.66 -8.97
C GLU A 3 16.51 1.19 -8.02
N HIS A 4 16.35 1.85 -6.86
CA HIS A 4 15.33 1.45 -5.88
C HIS A 4 13.98 2.03 -6.33
N ARG A 5 13.40 1.40 -7.36
CA ARG A 5 12.12 1.82 -7.95
C ARG A 5 10.98 1.53 -6.98
N ILE A 6 10.76 2.45 -6.03
CA ILE A 6 9.68 2.35 -5.04
C ILE A 6 8.51 3.22 -5.46
N VAL A 7 7.33 2.63 -5.60
CA VAL A 7 6.07 3.32 -5.90
C VAL A 7 5.18 3.30 -4.65
N ILE A 8 4.71 4.47 -4.21
CA ILE A 8 3.77 4.57 -3.09
C ILE A 8 2.38 4.16 -3.55
N VAL A 9 1.76 3.24 -2.82
CA VAL A 9 0.39 2.78 -3.03
C VAL A 9 -0.48 3.24 -1.86
N MET A 10 -1.30 4.24 -2.10
CA MET A 10 -2.25 4.74 -1.09
C MET A 10 -3.44 3.81 -0.95
N LEU A 11 -3.57 3.18 0.21
CA LEU A 11 -4.70 2.31 0.56
C LEU A 11 -5.91 3.14 1.00
N ARG A 12 -7.10 2.61 0.70
CA ARG A 12 -8.37 3.19 1.15
C ARG A 12 -8.71 2.68 2.54
N GLN A 13 -9.33 3.54 3.34
CA GLN A 13 -9.90 3.12 4.62
C GLN A 13 -11.19 2.32 4.41
N PRO A 14 -11.58 1.42 5.32
CA PRO A 14 -12.90 0.79 5.30
C PRO A 14 -14.03 1.82 5.23
N ARG A 15 -15.11 1.48 4.52
CA ARG A 15 -16.37 2.24 4.46
C ARG A 15 -17.32 1.65 5.50
N LEU A 16 -17.47 2.33 6.63
CA LEU A 16 -18.24 1.81 7.76
C LEU A 16 -19.75 1.79 7.50
N GLU A 17 -20.20 2.61 6.54
CA GLU A 17 -21.59 2.70 6.10
C GLU A 17 -22.04 1.52 5.22
N ASP A 18 -21.10 0.74 4.67
CA ASP A 18 -21.38 -0.41 3.81
C ASP A 18 -21.19 -1.71 4.62
N PRO A 19 -22.28 -2.39 5.04
CA PRO A 19 -22.19 -3.57 5.90
C PRO A 19 -21.50 -4.78 5.20
N ASN A 20 -21.35 -4.73 3.87
CA ASN A 20 -20.65 -5.76 3.11
C ASN A 20 -19.19 -5.38 2.79
N GLU A 21 -18.73 -4.20 3.21
CA GLU A 21 -17.34 -3.81 3.01
C GLU A 21 -16.42 -4.71 3.83
N MET A 22 -15.51 -5.38 3.12
CA MET A 22 -14.50 -6.26 3.70
C MET A 22 -13.08 -5.70 3.59
N ARG A 23 -12.86 -4.69 2.73
CA ARG A 23 -11.53 -4.18 2.38
C ARG A 23 -10.58 -5.31 1.96
N THR A 24 -11.04 -6.12 1.00
CA THR A 24 -10.34 -7.34 0.56
C THR A 24 -8.92 -7.10 0.04
N ASP A 25 -8.68 -6.10 -0.82
CA ASP A 25 -7.32 -5.79 -1.28
C ASP A 25 -6.58 -4.89 -0.26
N PRO A 26 -5.29 -5.14 0.05
CA PRO A 26 -4.42 -6.18 -0.53
C PRO A 26 -4.57 -7.58 0.10
N LEU A 27 -4.16 -8.58 -0.67
CA LEU A 27 -4.13 -10.00 -0.30
C LEU A 27 -2.70 -10.39 0.13
N TRP A 28 -2.32 -9.89 1.31
CA TRP A 28 -0.96 -9.98 1.86
C TRP A 28 -0.43 -11.40 1.97
N GLU A 29 -1.29 -12.31 2.41
CA GLU A 29 -1.01 -13.72 2.67
C GLU A 29 -0.47 -14.40 1.40
N PHE A 30 -0.98 -13.98 0.25
CA PHE A 30 -0.68 -14.55 -1.07
C PHE A 30 0.26 -13.68 -1.90
N GLY A 31 0.73 -12.56 -1.34
CA GLY A 31 1.58 -11.62 -2.04
C GLY A 31 0.89 -11.02 -3.28
N SER A 32 -0.36 -10.58 -3.13
CA SER A 32 -1.18 -10.09 -4.25
C SER A 32 -1.87 -8.76 -3.95
N PHE A 33 -1.98 -7.92 -4.98
CA PHE A 33 -2.71 -6.65 -4.94
C PHE A 33 -3.32 -6.32 -6.30
N GLY A 34 -4.58 -5.84 -6.30
CA GLY A 34 -5.26 -5.35 -7.52
C GLY A 34 -6.34 -6.28 -8.05
N CYS A 35 -6.47 -7.48 -7.47
CA CYS A 35 -7.43 -8.48 -7.90
C CYS A 35 -8.89 -8.04 -7.76
N THR A 36 -9.22 -7.08 -6.89
CA THR A 36 -10.58 -6.54 -6.82
C THR A 36 -10.86 -5.47 -7.89
N GLY A 37 -9.97 -5.30 -8.88
CA GLY A 37 -10.01 -4.19 -9.83
C GLY A 37 -9.71 -2.82 -9.20
N CYS A 38 -9.19 -2.79 -7.97
CA CYS A 38 -8.77 -1.54 -7.34
C CYS A 38 -7.63 -0.91 -8.16
N HIS A 39 -7.55 0.43 -8.15
CA HIS A 39 -6.50 1.15 -8.88
C HIS A 39 -6.43 0.89 -10.41
N ARG A 40 -7.46 0.26 -11.02
CA ARG A 40 -7.51 -0.04 -12.47
C ARG A 40 -7.43 1.18 -13.39
N LYS A 41 -7.73 2.37 -12.88
CA LYS A 41 -7.61 3.64 -13.63
C LYS A 41 -6.23 4.28 -13.49
N ASN A 42 -5.35 3.78 -12.61
CA ASN A 42 -4.03 4.34 -12.34
C ASN A 42 -2.92 3.27 -12.29
N LEU A 43 -2.47 2.86 -11.10
CA LEU A 43 -1.33 1.96 -10.89
C LEU A 43 -1.59 0.57 -11.48
N MET A 44 -2.81 0.06 -11.35
CA MET A 44 -3.22 -1.25 -11.84
C MET A 44 -3.90 -1.17 -13.22
N ASN A 45 -3.59 -0.13 -14.00
CA ASN A 45 -4.14 0.03 -15.34
C ASN A 45 -3.59 -1.06 -16.27
N PRO A 46 -4.44 -1.96 -16.83
CA PRO A 46 -3.97 -3.08 -17.63
C PRO A 46 -3.12 -2.66 -18.83
N LYS A 47 -3.40 -1.48 -19.43
CA LYS A 47 -2.66 -0.95 -20.59
C LYS A 47 -1.25 -0.48 -20.28
N LYS A 48 -0.94 -0.20 -19.01
CA LYS A 48 0.35 0.38 -18.57
C LYS A 48 0.99 -0.42 -17.45
N LEU A 49 0.46 -1.60 -17.17
CA LEU A 49 0.77 -2.37 -15.98
C LEU A 49 2.24 -2.79 -15.95
N THR A 50 2.76 -3.21 -17.10
CA THR A 50 4.13 -3.72 -17.26
C THR A 50 5.22 -2.68 -16.96
N GLU A 51 4.89 -1.37 -16.98
CA GLU A 51 5.80 -0.29 -16.57
C GLU A 51 6.30 -0.46 -15.12
N HIS A 52 5.56 -1.19 -14.29
CA HIS A 52 5.87 -1.42 -12.87
C HIS A 52 6.55 -2.76 -12.58
N ASN A 53 6.85 -3.58 -13.58
CA ASN A 53 7.63 -4.81 -13.37
C ASN A 53 8.98 -4.50 -12.73
N GLY A 54 9.32 -5.26 -11.68
CA GLY A 54 10.54 -5.10 -10.90
C GLY A 54 10.54 -3.92 -9.92
N ALA A 55 9.48 -3.09 -9.89
CA ALA A 55 9.34 -2.07 -8.86
C ALA A 55 8.99 -2.69 -7.50
N ARG A 56 9.17 -1.95 -6.41
CA ARG A 56 8.64 -2.29 -5.09
C ARG A 56 7.46 -1.39 -4.79
N PHE A 57 6.42 -1.93 -4.16
CA PHE A 57 5.26 -1.16 -3.73
C PHE A 57 5.38 -0.85 -2.24
N ALA A 58 5.30 0.43 -1.90
CA ALA A 58 5.26 0.94 -0.54
C ALA A 58 3.81 1.30 -0.18
N PHE A 59 3.15 0.43 0.58
CA PHE A 59 1.74 0.56 0.93
C PHE A 59 1.54 1.53 2.08
N ALA A 60 0.81 2.60 1.79
CA ALA A 60 0.53 3.71 2.69
C ALA A 60 -0.93 3.66 3.15
N GLN A 61 -1.16 3.38 4.43
CA GLN A 61 -2.48 3.31 5.02
C GLN A 61 -2.79 4.60 5.77
N ASN A 62 -3.87 5.29 5.40
CA ASN A 62 -4.34 6.46 6.16
C ASN A 62 -5.18 6.04 7.36
N GLY A 63 -5.16 6.81 8.44
CA GLY A 63 -5.98 6.60 9.64
C GLY A 63 -5.83 7.73 10.66
N GLN A 64 -6.31 7.49 11.89
CA GLN A 64 -6.31 8.50 12.96
C GLN A 64 -4.88 8.91 13.38
N LEU A 65 -3.91 8.01 13.30
CA LEU A 65 -2.49 8.27 13.62
C LEU A 65 -1.70 8.86 12.45
N GLY A 66 -2.39 9.23 11.35
CA GLY A 66 -1.78 9.70 10.11
C GLY A 66 -1.65 8.61 9.05
N ILE A 67 -0.76 8.84 8.10
CA ILE A 67 -0.46 7.90 7.02
C ILE A 67 0.74 7.04 7.45
N LYS A 68 0.52 5.73 7.50
CA LYS A 68 1.46 4.72 7.98
C LYS A 68 1.99 3.87 6.83
N LEU A 69 3.27 3.50 6.90
CA LEU A 69 3.91 2.57 5.95
C LEU A 69 3.76 1.13 6.44
N VAL A 70 2.66 0.48 6.08
CA VAL A 70 2.32 -0.84 6.61
C VAL A 70 3.09 -1.96 5.92
N HIS A 71 3.53 -1.77 4.67
CA HIS A 71 4.29 -2.77 3.95
C HIS A 71 5.16 -2.18 2.84
N VAL A 72 6.32 -2.79 2.60
CA VAL A 72 7.12 -2.61 1.38
C VAL A 72 7.38 -3.98 0.79
N THR A 73 6.98 -4.18 -0.46
CA THR A 73 7.12 -5.49 -1.12
C THR A 73 8.57 -5.79 -1.54
N PRO A 74 8.90 -7.07 -1.76
CA PRO A 74 9.89 -7.46 -2.77
C PRO A 74 9.57 -6.86 -4.15
N PRO A 75 10.48 -6.92 -5.13
CA PRO A 75 10.17 -6.54 -6.50
C PRO A 75 8.93 -7.27 -7.01
N VAL A 76 7.95 -6.52 -7.52
CA VAL A 76 6.67 -7.06 -7.99
C VAL A 76 6.77 -7.53 -9.43
N ARG A 77 6.02 -8.59 -9.73
CA ARG A 77 5.68 -9.00 -11.09
C ARG A 77 4.23 -8.64 -11.35
N MET A 78 4.00 -7.99 -12.48
CA MET A 78 2.69 -7.50 -12.89
C MET A 78 2.03 -8.50 -13.84
N LEU A 79 0.81 -8.93 -13.52
CA LEU A 79 0.01 -9.88 -14.28
C LEU A 79 -1.26 -9.22 -14.83
N HIS A 80 -1.60 -9.55 -16.06
CA HIS A 80 -2.76 -8.99 -16.76
C HIS A 80 -3.90 -10.01 -16.81
N HIS A 81 -5.07 -9.67 -16.26
CA HIS A 81 -6.26 -10.54 -16.17
C HIS A 81 -7.42 -10.03 -17.03
N GLY A 82 -7.10 -9.51 -18.22
CA GLY A 82 -8.08 -8.92 -19.13
C GLY A 82 -8.47 -7.51 -18.69
N MET A 83 -9.43 -7.41 -17.77
CA MET A 83 -10.03 -6.14 -17.36
C MET A 83 -9.35 -5.48 -16.15
N PHE A 84 -8.49 -6.21 -15.45
CA PHE A 84 -7.72 -5.71 -14.31
C PHE A 84 -6.28 -6.22 -14.33
N GLY A 85 -5.42 -5.53 -13.58
CA GLY A 85 -4.04 -5.95 -13.35
C GLY A 85 -3.86 -6.43 -11.91
N GLU A 86 -2.92 -7.34 -11.72
CA GLU A 86 -2.49 -7.86 -10.42
C GLU A 86 -0.99 -7.62 -10.25
N ALA A 87 -0.57 -7.12 -9.09
CA ALA A 87 0.82 -7.10 -8.69
C ALA A 87 1.05 -8.30 -7.78
N THR A 88 2.03 -9.13 -8.13
CA THR A 88 2.40 -10.34 -7.38
C THR A 88 3.82 -10.23 -6.86
N TRP A 89 4.09 -10.74 -5.66
CA TRP A 89 5.44 -10.78 -5.11
C TRP A 89 5.68 -12.05 -4.28
N VAL A 90 6.95 -12.46 -4.24
CA VAL A 90 7.44 -13.58 -3.43
C VAL A 90 8.79 -13.16 -2.82
N PRO A 91 9.08 -13.47 -1.55
CA PRO A 91 8.18 -14.12 -0.59
C PRO A 91 6.99 -13.22 -0.20
N SER A 92 5.83 -13.83 0.06
CA SER A 92 4.71 -13.13 0.72
C SER A 92 5.01 -13.00 2.22
N ALA A 93 4.59 -11.88 2.82
CA ALA A 93 4.75 -11.62 4.24
C ALA A 93 3.64 -10.68 4.71
N MET A 94 3.12 -10.95 5.91
CA MET A 94 2.11 -10.09 6.52
C MET A 94 2.65 -8.68 6.78
N PRO A 95 1.84 -7.62 6.61
CA PRO A 95 2.22 -6.23 6.85
C PRO A 95 2.51 -5.97 8.33
N LEU A 96 3.09 -4.81 8.65
CA LEU A 96 3.07 -4.28 10.00
C LEU A 96 1.64 -3.88 10.38
N ARG A 97 1.31 -3.97 11.67
CA ARG A 97 0.05 -3.40 12.19
C ARG A 97 0.02 -1.89 11.97
N TYR A 98 -1.17 -1.33 11.78
CA TYR A 98 -1.31 0.11 11.54
C TYR A 98 -0.72 0.98 12.67
N ASP A 99 -0.93 0.57 13.91
CA ASP A 99 -0.49 1.28 15.11
C ASP A 99 1.03 1.21 15.34
N SER A 100 1.67 0.10 14.93
CA SER A 100 3.12 -0.13 15.06
C SER A 100 3.94 0.35 13.85
N ALA A 101 3.31 0.56 12.70
CA ALA A 101 3.98 0.91 11.47
C ALA A 101 4.64 2.32 11.50
N PRO A 102 5.74 2.52 10.76
CA PRO A 102 6.37 3.83 10.61
C PRO A 102 5.39 4.86 10.04
N THR A 103 5.51 6.08 10.54
CA THR A 103 4.70 7.23 10.16
C THR A 103 5.30 7.91 8.93
N LEU A 104 4.61 7.86 7.80
CA LEU A 104 5.01 8.63 6.62
C LEU A 104 4.71 10.12 6.81
N VAL A 105 3.54 10.43 7.38
CA VAL A 105 3.17 11.79 7.79
C VAL A 105 1.96 11.74 8.72
N ASN A 106 1.90 12.60 9.74
CA ASN A 106 0.68 12.85 10.52
C ASN A 106 0.21 14.31 10.39
N ASN A 107 -0.93 14.65 11.00
CA ASN A 107 -1.48 16.01 10.92
C ASN A 107 -0.61 17.08 11.60
N PHE A 108 0.31 16.68 12.47
CA PHE A 108 1.29 17.57 13.11
C PHE A 108 2.57 17.73 12.28
N GLY A 109 2.67 17.07 11.12
CA GLY A 109 3.84 17.12 10.24
C GLY A 109 4.99 16.20 10.68
N ALA A 110 4.82 15.37 11.71
CA ALA A 110 5.83 14.40 12.10
C ALA A 110 5.93 13.24 11.10
N SER A 111 7.15 12.73 10.91
CA SER A 111 7.47 11.67 9.95
C SER A 111 8.72 10.91 10.37
N ASP A 112 8.69 9.59 10.17
CA ASP A 112 9.86 8.71 10.24
C ASP A 112 10.68 8.73 8.94
N VAL A 113 10.18 9.38 7.88
CA VAL A 113 10.85 9.55 6.57
C VAL A 113 10.88 11.04 6.19
N PRO A 114 11.72 11.87 6.85
CA PRO A 114 11.79 13.32 6.64
C PRO A 114 11.82 13.78 5.17
N SER A 115 12.53 13.09 4.26
CA SER A 115 12.59 13.55 2.86
C SER A 115 11.24 13.52 2.14
N LEU A 116 10.29 12.68 2.59
CA LEU A 116 8.93 12.69 2.05
C LEU A 116 8.16 13.97 2.40
N ILE A 117 8.44 14.59 3.55
CA ILE A 117 7.79 15.83 3.96
C ILE A 117 8.18 16.98 3.03
N HIS A 118 9.46 17.06 2.65
CA HIS A 118 9.91 18.03 1.65
C HIS A 118 9.21 17.82 0.30
N MET A 119 8.98 16.56 -0.11
CA MET A 119 8.31 16.23 -1.38
C MET A 119 6.84 16.65 -1.48
N ILE A 120 6.15 16.80 -0.35
CA ILE A 120 4.72 17.17 -0.31
C ILE A 120 4.48 18.65 0.01
N SER A 121 5.53 19.38 0.37
CA SER A 121 5.47 20.78 0.83
C SER A 121 4.90 21.76 -0.20
N ASP A 122 5.03 21.45 -1.49
CA ASP A 122 4.52 22.25 -2.61
C ASP A 122 3.02 22.04 -2.89
N VAL A 123 2.39 21.10 -2.20
CA VAL A 123 0.99 20.73 -2.44
C VAL A 123 0.04 21.66 -1.68
N ARG A 124 -0.89 22.28 -2.41
CA ARG A 124 -1.90 23.19 -1.84
C ARG A 124 -3.05 22.43 -1.19
N ARG A 125 -2.89 22.06 0.09
CA ARG A 125 -3.92 21.44 0.95
C ARG A 125 -3.80 21.94 2.40
N GLY A 126 -4.90 21.84 3.16
CA GLY A 126 -5.00 22.39 4.52
C GLY A 126 -4.33 21.57 5.63
N SER A 127 -3.82 20.36 5.34
CA SER A 127 -3.06 19.57 6.31
C SER A 127 -1.97 18.72 5.63
N PRO A 128 -0.90 18.33 6.33
CA PRO A 128 0.17 17.48 5.78
C PRO A 128 -0.36 16.13 5.25
N VAL A 129 -1.29 15.50 5.97
CA VAL A 129 -1.96 14.27 5.51
C VAL A 129 -2.71 14.50 4.20
N ALA A 130 -3.43 15.62 4.08
CA ALA A 130 -4.14 15.96 2.84
C ALA A 130 -3.18 16.28 1.68
N GLN A 131 -2.03 16.93 1.96
CA GLN A 131 -0.97 17.17 0.99
C GLN A 131 -0.42 15.85 0.44
N PHE A 132 -0.06 14.92 1.33
CA PHE A 132 0.43 13.60 0.97
C PHE A 132 -0.59 12.82 0.15
N ALA A 133 -1.82 12.71 0.65
CA ALA A 133 -2.89 12.02 -0.07
C ALA A 133 -3.10 12.61 -1.47
N SER A 134 -3.07 13.94 -1.60
CA SER A 134 -3.20 14.61 -2.89
C SER A 134 -2.02 14.35 -3.83
N LYS A 135 -0.78 14.27 -3.32
CA LYS A 135 0.43 13.98 -4.12
C LYS A 135 0.44 12.53 -4.62
N PHE A 136 0.05 11.57 -3.77
CA PHE A 136 0.31 10.15 -4.00
C PHE A 136 -0.90 9.32 -4.43
N ARG A 137 -2.14 9.74 -4.19
CA ARG A 137 -3.35 8.92 -4.50
C ARG A 137 -3.44 8.37 -5.91
N SER A 138 -2.88 9.09 -6.90
CA SER A 138 -2.90 8.72 -8.31
C SER A 138 -1.51 8.68 -8.94
N ARG A 139 -0.46 8.85 -8.13
CA ARG A 139 0.90 8.86 -8.63
C ARG A 139 1.34 7.44 -8.94
N ARG A 140 1.91 7.26 -10.13
CA ARG A 140 2.48 6.00 -10.60
C ARG A 140 4.00 6.01 -10.64
N GLN A 141 4.58 7.22 -10.62
CA GLN A 141 6.02 7.36 -10.76
C GLN A 141 6.74 6.96 -9.47
N PRO A 142 7.86 6.23 -9.60
CA PRO A 142 8.73 5.95 -8.47
C PRO A 142 9.12 7.21 -7.70
N LEU A 143 9.46 7.01 -6.44
CA LEU A 143 10.12 8.02 -5.63
C LEU A 143 11.51 8.32 -6.22
N PRO A 144 12.03 9.56 -6.04
CA PRO A 144 13.44 9.84 -6.24
C PRO A 144 14.29 8.85 -5.44
N ASP A 145 15.40 8.43 -6.02
CA ASP A 145 16.18 7.29 -5.57
C ASP A 145 16.65 7.39 -4.10
N HIS A 146 17.02 8.61 -3.66
CA HIS A 146 17.40 8.87 -2.27
C HIS A 146 16.23 8.74 -1.29
N ILE A 147 15.03 9.21 -1.66
CA ILE A 147 13.82 9.08 -0.83
C ILE A 147 13.37 7.62 -0.77
N GLY A 148 13.49 6.90 -1.89
CA GLY A 148 13.21 5.47 -1.94
C GLY A 148 14.10 4.66 -0.99
N ARG A 149 15.41 4.95 -0.96
CA ARG A 149 16.35 4.29 -0.04
C ARG A 149 16.01 4.58 1.42
N GLU A 150 15.80 5.84 1.78
CA GLU A 150 15.41 6.23 3.14
C GLU A 150 14.12 5.51 3.59
N LEU A 151 13.09 5.48 2.73
CA LEU A 151 11.84 4.77 3.01
C LEU A 151 12.08 3.28 3.29
N LEU A 152 12.91 2.63 2.48
CA LEU A 152 13.22 1.21 2.63
C LEU A 152 14.04 0.93 3.89
N GLU A 153 15.02 1.79 4.20
CA GLU A 153 15.82 1.70 5.43
C GLU A 153 14.95 1.83 6.68
N VAL A 154 14.05 2.82 6.70
CA VAL A 154 13.10 3.01 7.80
C VAL A 154 12.19 1.80 7.98
N TYR A 155 11.62 1.29 6.89
CA TYR A 155 10.77 0.10 6.96
C TYR A 155 11.51 -1.13 7.48
N ASN A 156 12.72 -1.38 6.97
CA ASN A 156 13.54 -2.51 7.39
C ASN A 156 13.95 -2.40 8.86
N ARG A 157 14.25 -1.19 9.33
CA ARG A 157 14.55 -0.93 10.76
C ARG A 157 13.35 -1.31 11.63
N PHE A 158 12.15 -0.80 11.34
CA PHE A 158 10.96 -1.15 12.12
C PHE A 158 10.68 -2.66 12.11
N ARG A 159 10.90 -3.33 10.98
CA ARG A 159 10.80 -4.79 10.89
C ARG A 159 11.82 -5.51 11.79
N ALA A 160 13.05 -5.03 11.85
CA ALA A 160 14.11 -5.62 12.66
C ALA A 160 13.95 -5.34 14.16
N ASP A 161 13.45 -4.15 14.52
CA ASP A 161 13.27 -3.70 15.90
C ASP A 161 12.03 -4.29 16.59
N GLY A 162 11.32 -5.20 15.92
CA GLY A 162 10.19 -5.92 16.50
C GLY A 162 8.86 -5.16 16.45
N ALA A 163 8.67 -4.23 15.51
CA ALA A 163 7.35 -3.65 15.27
C ALA A 163 6.32 -4.77 15.01
N ALA A 164 5.17 -4.67 15.67
CA ALA A 164 4.17 -5.72 15.63
C ALA A 164 3.70 -6.00 14.20
N VAL A 165 3.75 -7.27 13.81
CA VAL A 165 3.28 -7.78 12.51
C VAL A 165 1.81 -8.14 12.63
N ALA A 166 1.04 -7.88 11.59
CA ALA A 166 -0.36 -8.24 11.49
C ALA A 166 -0.55 -9.77 11.53
N GLU A 167 -1.50 -10.25 12.32
CA GLU A 167 -1.93 -11.66 12.30
C GLU A 167 -2.97 -11.88 11.21
N GLY A 168 -3.87 -10.90 11.02
CA GLY A 168 -4.84 -10.83 9.93
C GLY A 168 -4.72 -9.54 9.11
N TYR A 169 -5.27 -9.51 7.90
CA TYR A 169 -5.20 -8.34 7.02
C TYR A 169 -5.83 -7.08 7.65
N GLU A 170 -6.82 -7.27 8.52
CA GLU A 170 -7.53 -6.23 9.23
C GLU A 170 -6.64 -5.46 10.22
N ASP A 171 -5.58 -6.07 10.75
CA ASP A 171 -4.67 -5.38 11.68
C ASP A 171 -3.80 -4.34 10.96
N ALA A 172 -3.68 -4.45 9.63
CA ALA A 172 -3.02 -3.46 8.79
C ALA A 172 -3.91 -2.25 8.51
N LEU A 173 -5.20 -2.32 8.84
CA LEU A 173 -6.16 -1.25 8.66
C LEU A 173 -6.17 -0.31 9.87
N PRO A 174 -6.59 0.95 9.70
CA PRO A 174 -6.67 1.89 10.82
C PRO A 174 -7.78 1.56 11.82
N TYR A 175 -8.73 0.74 11.38
CA TYR A 175 -9.86 0.21 12.14
C TYR A 175 -10.44 -0.97 11.36
N PRO A 176 -11.12 -1.92 12.04
CA PRO A 176 -11.73 -3.06 11.38
C PRO A 176 -12.80 -2.64 10.35
N PRO A 177 -12.95 -3.35 9.23
CA PRO A 177 -14.08 -3.19 8.33
C PRO A 177 -15.35 -3.80 8.96
N PRO A 178 -16.56 -3.45 8.48
CA PRO A 178 -17.81 -4.03 8.99
C PRO A 178 -17.88 -5.56 8.89
N ARG A 179 -17.19 -6.17 7.92
CA ARG A 179 -17.11 -7.62 7.75
C ARG A 179 -15.66 -8.06 7.53
N ILE A 180 -15.20 -9.04 8.31
CA ILE A 180 -13.90 -9.69 8.10
C ILE A 180 -14.04 -10.82 7.09
N ASP A 181 -13.11 -10.89 6.15
CA ASP A 181 -12.99 -12.03 5.23
C ASP A 181 -12.29 -13.21 5.91
N ALA A 182 -13.07 -14.19 6.38
CA ALA A 182 -12.53 -15.39 7.00
C ALA A 182 -12.01 -16.44 6.00
N ASP A 183 -12.35 -16.33 4.70
CA ASP A 183 -11.95 -17.28 3.66
C ASP A 183 -11.20 -16.57 2.53
N ARG A 184 -10.09 -15.96 2.92
CA ARG A 184 -9.27 -15.14 2.01
C ARG A 184 -8.69 -15.93 0.86
N GLU A 185 -8.44 -17.22 1.03
CA GLU A 185 -7.94 -18.07 -0.07
C GLU A 185 -9.03 -18.36 -1.11
N ALA A 186 -10.26 -18.65 -0.69
CA ALA A 186 -11.35 -18.81 -1.65
C ALA A 186 -11.67 -17.48 -2.35
N THR A 187 -11.69 -16.36 -1.61
CA THR A 187 -11.81 -15.02 -2.20
C THR A 187 -10.68 -14.76 -3.20
N TYR A 188 -9.44 -15.07 -2.78
CA TYR A 188 -8.25 -15.39 -3.56
C TYR A 188 -8.51 -15.81 -5.00
N ARG A 189 -8.79 -17.11 -5.05
CA ARG A 189 -8.98 -17.91 -6.27
C ARG A 189 -10.17 -17.40 -7.07
N ARG A 190 -11.26 -16.99 -6.40
CA ARG A 190 -12.44 -16.45 -7.07
C ARG A 190 -12.10 -15.19 -7.85
N LEU A 191 -11.52 -14.17 -7.21
CA LEU A 191 -11.20 -12.88 -7.84
C LEU A 191 -10.25 -13.03 -9.03
N ARG A 192 -9.26 -13.93 -8.91
CA ARG A 192 -8.30 -14.17 -9.99
C ARG A 192 -8.93 -14.88 -11.20
N ASN A 193 -9.97 -15.69 -10.98
CA ASN A 193 -10.64 -16.46 -12.03
C ASN A 193 -11.88 -15.77 -12.60
N SER A 194 -12.49 -14.84 -11.87
CA SER A 194 -13.78 -14.24 -12.22
C SER A 194 -13.68 -13.21 -13.36
N GLY A 195 -12.46 -12.82 -13.77
CA GLY A 195 -12.26 -11.75 -14.76
C GLY A 195 -12.72 -10.36 -14.26
N ILE A 196 -13.31 -10.29 -13.06
CA ILE A 196 -13.77 -9.14 -12.26
C ILE A 196 -13.92 -9.57 -10.79
#